data_AF-A0A1S2WXZ3-F1
#
_entry.id   AF-A0A1S2WXZ3-F1
#
_cell.length_a   1.000
_cell.length_b   1.000
_cell.length_c   1.000
_cell.angle_alpha   90.00
_cell.angle_beta   90.00
_cell.angle_gamma   90.00
#
_symmetry.space_group_name_H-M   'P 1'
#
loop_
_entity.id
_entity.type
_entity.pdbx_description
1 polymer ?
#
loop_
_entity_poly.entity_id
_entity_poly.type
_entity_poly.pdbx_seq_one_letter_code
_entity_poly.pdbx_strand_id
1 'polypeptide(L)'
;MPRPIKLPVDFDKYDYAGLSKKASNHKNKVRLLAMSNIKDGMSLQDTGKVLKTPWKTIQTWLQNFRKYGISGLYVKTTKYKPSKITEEVKVWISNFMKTLYSNQVGGSITGKQLLCLVVVA
;
A
#
# COMPACT_ATOMS: atom_id res chain seq x y z
N MET A 1 -25.41 20.30 -4.69
CA MET A 1 -25.76 18.88 -4.49
C MET A 1 -24.52 18.09 -4.08
N PRO A 2 -24.62 17.11 -3.17
CA PRO A 2 -23.52 16.19 -2.87
C PRO A 2 -23.11 15.45 -4.14
N ARG A 3 -21.80 15.31 -4.39
CA ARG A 3 -21.33 14.53 -5.54
C ARG A 3 -21.64 13.05 -5.29
N PRO A 4 -22.28 12.35 -6.25
CA PRO A 4 -22.58 10.94 -6.09
C PRO A 4 -21.29 10.11 -5.94
N ILE A 5 -21.33 9.11 -5.07
CA ILE A 5 -20.21 8.22 -4.82
C ILE A 5 -20.04 7.31 -6.05
N LYS A 6 -18.89 7.37 -6.71
CA LYS A 6 -18.57 6.46 -7.82
C LYS A 6 -18.09 5.12 -7.27
N LEU A 7 -18.94 4.10 -7.18
CA LEU A 7 -18.52 2.80 -6.65
C LEU A 7 -17.59 2.05 -7.63
N PRO A 8 -16.69 1.17 -7.15
CA PRO A 8 -15.95 0.24 -8.00
C PRO A 8 -16.89 -0.69 -8.79
N VAL A 9 -16.48 -1.12 -9.99
CA VAL A 9 -17.29 -2.01 -10.85
C VAL A 9 -17.59 -3.35 -10.17
N ASP A 10 -16.62 -3.89 -9.43
CA ASP A 10 -16.75 -5.17 -8.72
C ASP A 10 -17.34 -5.03 -7.30
N PHE A 11 -17.87 -3.86 -6.95
CA PHE A 11 -18.28 -3.58 -5.57
C PHE A 11 -19.40 -4.50 -5.08
N ASP A 12 -20.35 -4.85 -5.92
CA ASP A 12 -21.49 -5.66 -5.47
C ASP A 12 -21.18 -7.16 -5.35
N LYS A 13 -20.06 -7.62 -5.92
CA LYS A 13 -19.65 -9.03 -5.98
C LYS A 13 -19.31 -9.63 -4.61
N TYR A 14 -18.99 -8.81 -3.62
CA TYR A 14 -18.47 -9.28 -2.34
C TYR A 14 -19.52 -9.21 -1.22
N ASP A 15 -19.50 -10.20 -0.33
CA ASP A 15 -20.18 -10.20 0.96
C ASP A 15 -19.26 -9.59 2.04
N TYR A 16 -19.31 -8.27 2.19
CA TYR A 16 -18.47 -7.56 3.14
C TYR A 16 -18.79 -7.89 4.60
N ALA A 17 -20.07 -8.14 4.92
CA ALA A 17 -20.50 -8.49 6.27
C ALA A 17 -19.94 -9.87 6.68
N GLY A 18 -20.05 -10.87 5.79
CA GLY A 18 -19.46 -12.19 6.01
C GLY A 18 -17.94 -12.15 6.10
N LEU A 19 -17.27 -11.39 5.22
CA LEU A 19 -15.82 -11.20 5.27
C LEU A 19 -15.37 -10.51 6.56
N SER A 20 -16.13 -9.53 7.05
CA SER A 20 -15.82 -8.82 8.30
C SER A 20 -15.85 -9.76 9.50
N LYS A 21 -16.86 -10.63 9.59
CA LYS A 21 -16.98 -11.63 10.67
C LYS A 21 -15.77 -12.58 10.71
N LYS A 22 -15.24 -12.96 9.54
CA LYS A 22 -14.09 -13.88 9.39
C LYS A 22 -12.73 -13.20 9.58
N ALA A 23 -12.62 -11.88 9.40
CA ALA A 23 -11.34 -11.19 9.45
C ALA A 23 -10.77 -11.18 10.88
N SER A 24 -9.52 -11.61 11.08
CA SER A 24 -8.88 -11.57 12.41
C SER A 24 -8.49 -10.13 12.83
N ASN A 25 -7.94 -9.34 11.91
CA ASN A 25 -7.48 -7.98 12.19
C ASN A 25 -8.64 -6.99 12.34
N HIS A 26 -8.75 -6.32 13.50
CA HIS A 26 -9.75 -5.30 13.79
C HIS A 26 -9.83 -4.21 12.71
N LYS A 27 -8.70 -3.72 12.20
CA LYS A 27 -8.68 -2.69 11.14
C LYS A 27 -9.33 -3.19 9.85
N ASN A 28 -9.13 -4.46 9.50
CA ASN A 28 -9.77 -5.07 8.34
C ASN A 28 -11.28 -5.23 8.57
N LYS A 29 -11.70 -5.63 9.78
CA LYS A 29 -13.12 -5.70 10.16
C LYS A 29 -13.83 -4.36 9.95
N VAL A 30 -13.27 -3.27 10.49
CA VAL A 30 -13.86 -1.92 10.36
C VAL A 30 -13.97 -1.48 8.90
N ARG A 31 -12.94 -1.75 8.09
CA ARG A 31 -12.97 -1.41 6.66
C ARG A 31 -14.04 -2.18 5.90
N LEU A 32 -14.18 -3.47 6.19
CA LEU A 32 -15.21 -4.31 5.58
C LEU A 32 -16.62 -3.90 6.04
N LEU A 33 -16.81 -3.57 7.32
CA LEU A 33 -18.07 -2.98 7.82
C LEU A 33 -18.39 -1.66 7.10
N ALA A 34 -17.41 -0.81 6.85
CA ALA A 34 -17.62 0.42 6.09
C ALA A 34 -18.15 0.13 4.68
N MET A 35 -17.59 -0.86 4.00
CA MET A 35 -18.06 -1.26 2.66
C MET A 35 -19.46 -1.88 2.72
N SER A 36 -19.78 -2.67 3.75
CA SER A 36 -21.13 -3.19 3.97
C SER A 36 -22.14 -2.06 4.09
N ASN A 37 -21.88 -1.09 4.97
CA ASN A 37 -22.77 0.05 5.18
C ASN A 37 -22.99 0.87 3.90
N ILE A 38 -21.93 1.05 3.09
CA ILE A 38 -22.03 1.75 1.80
C ILE A 38 -22.84 0.93 0.79
N LYS A 39 -22.69 -0.41 0.80
CA LYS A 39 -23.51 -1.32 -0.02
C LYS A 39 -25.00 -1.23 0.37
N ASP A 40 -25.28 -1.05 1.65
CA ASP A 40 -26.62 -0.84 2.19
C ASP A 40 -27.18 0.57 1.90
N GLY A 41 -26.45 1.39 1.13
CA GLY A 41 -26.89 2.72 0.67
C GLY A 41 -26.49 3.89 1.56
N MET A 42 -25.71 3.66 2.64
CA MET A 42 -25.24 4.76 3.48
C MET A 42 -24.23 5.65 2.75
N SER A 43 -24.31 6.96 3.01
CA SER A 43 -23.31 7.91 2.53
C SER A 43 -21.96 7.69 3.22
N LEU A 44 -20.87 8.20 2.62
CA LEU A 44 -19.53 8.17 3.25
C LEU A 44 -19.51 8.93 4.58
N GLN A 45 -20.32 9.99 4.68
CA GLN A 45 -20.38 10.83 5.87
C GLN A 45 -21.08 10.08 7.01
N ASP A 46 -22.23 9.45 6.72
CA ASP A 46 -23.00 8.71 7.73
C ASP A 46 -22.28 7.43 8.15
N THR A 47 -21.69 6.71 7.19
CA THR A 47 -20.77 5.60 7.48
C THR A 47 -19.63 6.04 8.38
N GLY A 48 -19.06 7.22 8.14
CA GLY A 48 -18.00 7.80 8.98
C GLY A 48 -18.46 8.13 10.39
N LYS A 49 -19.67 8.68 10.56
CA LYS A 49 -20.27 8.94 11.89
C LYS A 49 -20.48 7.63 12.66
N VAL A 50 -21.07 6.62 12.03
CA VAL A 50 -21.34 5.30 12.64
C VAL A 50 -20.04 4.61 13.07
N LEU A 51 -19.01 4.63 12.22
CA LEU A 51 -17.73 3.97 12.48
C LEU A 51 -16.72 4.86 13.22
N LYS A 52 -17.12 6.06 13.67
CA LYS A 52 -16.24 7.08 14.28
C LYS A 52 -14.94 7.29 13.49
N THR A 53 -15.04 7.24 12.16
CA THR A 53 -13.90 7.31 11.23
C THR A 53 -14.13 8.48 10.28
N PRO A 54 -13.12 9.35 10.05
CA PRO A 54 -13.28 10.46 9.12
C PRO A 54 -13.70 9.98 7.72
N TRP A 55 -14.68 10.65 7.11
CA TRP A 55 -15.21 10.28 5.79
C TRP A 55 -14.12 10.23 4.71
N LYS A 56 -13.09 11.11 4.81
CA LYS A 56 -11.93 11.11 3.91
C LYS A 56 -11.15 9.79 3.97
N THR A 57 -11.04 9.18 5.14
CA THR A 57 -10.37 7.88 5.32
C THR A 57 -11.14 6.77 4.60
N ILE A 58 -12.48 6.78 4.71
CA ILE A 58 -13.35 5.83 4.01
C ILE A 58 -13.25 6.04 2.49
N GLN A 59 -13.20 7.29 2.04
CA GLN A 59 -12.96 7.62 0.64
C GLN A 59 -11.63 7.04 0.12
N THR A 60 -10.56 7.13 0.90
CA THR A 60 -9.26 6.51 0.58
C THR A 60 -9.37 4.99 0.47
N TRP A 61 -10.15 4.34 1.34
CA TRP A 61 -10.39 2.89 1.23
C TRP A 61 -11.09 2.51 -0.07
N LEU A 62 -12.11 3.27 -0.48
CA LEU A 62 -12.76 3.08 -1.78
C LEU A 62 -11.79 3.34 -2.95
N GLN A 63 -10.92 4.34 -2.86
CA GLN A 63 -9.89 4.58 -3.88
C GLN A 63 -8.92 3.40 -4.00
N ASN A 64 -8.47 2.86 -2.87
CA ASN A 64 -7.61 1.67 -2.86
C ASN A 64 -8.33 0.44 -3.41
N PHE A 65 -9.62 0.28 -3.11
CA PHE A 65 -10.42 -0.77 -3.71
C PHE A 65 -10.48 -0.61 -5.22
N ARG A 66 -10.82 0.57 -5.74
CA ARG A 66 -10.83 0.80 -7.21
C ARG A 66 -9.52 0.43 -7.88
N LYS A 67 -8.39 0.63 -7.19
CA LYS A 67 -7.06 0.36 -7.75
C LYS A 67 -6.61 -1.10 -7.62
N TYR A 68 -6.94 -1.78 -6.52
CA TYR A 68 -6.36 -3.08 -6.18
C TYR A 68 -7.41 -4.18 -5.92
N GLY A 69 -8.69 -3.91 -6.21
CA GLY A 69 -9.79 -4.82 -5.87
C GLY A 69 -9.97 -4.95 -4.35
N ILE A 70 -10.61 -6.05 -3.94
CA ILE A 70 -10.87 -6.37 -2.52
C ILE A 70 -9.59 -6.41 -1.69
N SER A 71 -8.45 -6.76 -2.30
CA SER A 71 -7.13 -6.77 -1.65
C SER A 71 -6.72 -5.39 -1.12
N GLY A 72 -7.15 -4.31 -1.80
CA GLY A 72 -6.87 -2.91 -1.45
C GLY A 72 -7.54 -2.44 -0.16
N LEU A 73 -8.54 -3.17 0.33
CA LEU A 73 -9.19 -2.89 1.62
C LEU A 73 -8.38 -3.40 2.80
N TYR A 74 -7.59 -4.45 2.62
CA TYR A 74 -6.85 -5.04 3.74
C TYR A 74 -5.65 -4.18 4.13
N VAL A 75 -5.34 -4.16 5.43
CA VAL A 75 -4.12 -3.54 5.95
C VAL A 75 -2.93 -4.32 5.40
N LYS A 76 -2.03 -3.61 4.71
CA LYS A 76 -0.73 -4.16 4.32
C LYS A 76 0.05 -4.45 5.60
N THR A 77 0.34 -5.71 5.85
CA THR A 77 1.27 -6.12 6.90
C THR A 77 2.68 -5.90 6.37
N THR A 78 3.19 -4.67 6.43
CA THR A 78 4.62 -4.45 6.21
C THR A 78 5.35 -4.92 7.46
N LYS A 79 5.66 -6.22 7.51
CA LYS A 79 6.45 -6.83 8.60
C LYS A 79 7.88 -6.27 8.62
N TYR A 80 8.34 -5.72 7.51
CA TYR A 80 9.68 -5.17 7.34
C TYR A 80 9.64 -3.75 6.81
N LYS A 81 10.58 -2.93 7.29
CA LYS A 81 10.88 -1.63 6.69
C LYS A 81 11.34 -1.85 5.25
N PRO A 82 10.78 -1.14 4.25
CA PRO A 82 11.23 -1.29 2.87
C PRO A 82 12.73 -0.96 2.79
N SER A 83 13.46 -1.74 1.99
CA SER A 83 14.87 -1.47 1.70
C SER A 83 15.01 -0.05 1.15
N LYS A 84 16.00 0.70 1.64
CA LYS A 84 16.32 2.02 1.09
C LYS A 84 16.95 1.92 -0.30
N ILE A 85 17.46 0.75 -0.66
CA ILE A 85 18.13 0.48 -1.93
C ILE A 85 17.13 -0.25 -2.83
N THR A 86 16.83 0.34 -3.99
CA THR A 86 15.99 -0.25 -5.04
C THR A 86 16.73 -1.37 -5.76
N GLU A 87 15.99 -2.23 -6.47
CA GLU A 87 16.61 -3.35 -7.19
C GLU A 87 17.55 -2.87 -8.31
N GLU A 88 17.19 -1.77 -8.98
CA GLU A 88 18.01 -1.09 -9.98
C GLU A 88 19.38 -0.67 -9.41
N VAL A 89 19.38 -0.06 -8.22
CA VAL A 89 20.62 0.34 -7.54
C VAL A 89 21.46 -0.87 -7.16
N LYS A 90 20.85 -2.00 -6.76
CA LYS A 90 21.61 -3.23 -6.49
C LYS A 90 22.30 -3.76 -7.74
N VAL A 91 21.61 -3.77 -8.87
CA VAL A 91 22.17 -4.19 -10.16
C VAL A 91 23.31 -3.26 -10.56
N TRP A 92 23.13 -1.95 -10.41
CA TRP A 92 24.16 -0.95 -10.66
C TRP A 92 25.41 -1.18 -9.78
N ILE A 93 25.23 -1.35 -8.46
CA ILE A 93 26.34 -1.65 -7.54
C ILE A 93 27.06 -2.93 -7.96
N SER A 94 26.33 -3.99 -8.33
CA SER A 94 26.93 -5.26 -8.77
C SER A 94 27.81 -5.08 -10.01
N ASN A 95 27.31 -4.36 -11.02
CA ASN A 95 28.06 -4.10 -12.25
C ASN A 95 29.26 -3.19 -11.99
N PHE A 96 29.08 -2.13 -11.20
CA PHE A 96 30.15 -1.22 -10.79
C PHE A 96 31.29 -1.96 -10.08
N MET A 97 30.97 -2.85 -9.14
CA MET A 97 31.97 -3.68 -8.47
C MET A 97 32.69 -4.61 -9.44
N LYS A 98 31.97 -5.29 -10.36
CA LYS A 98 32.58 -6.14 -11.39
C LYS A 98 33.57 -5.36 -12.25
N THR A 99 33.23 -4.14 -12.67
CA THR A 99 34.12 -3.28 -13.45
C THR A 99 35.34 -2.83 -12.65
N LEU A 100 35.17 -2.48 -11.37
CA LEU A 100 36.25 -2.07 -10.48
C LEU A 100 37.27 -3.20 -10.24
N TYR A 101 36.79 -4.41 -9.96
CA TYR A 101 37.65 -5.55 -9.62
C TYR A 101 38.21 -6.30 -10.84
N SER A 102 37.74 -5.99 -12.06
CA SER A 102 38.29 -6.58 -13.28
C SER A 102 39.58 -5.90 -13.76
N ASN A 103 39.92 -4.71 -13.24
CA ASN A 103 41.15 -4.01 -13.57
C ASN A 103 42.29 -4.44 -12.62
N GLN A 104 43.49 -4.73 -13.15
CA GLN A 104 44.65 -5.20 -12.37
C GLN A 104 45.17 -4.19 -11.33
N VAL A 105 44.72 -2.93 -11.41
CA VAL A 105 44.99 -1.87 -10.41
C VAL A 105 43.88 -1.92 -9.35
N GLY A 106 43.82 -3.02 -8.60
CA GLY A 106 42.77 -3.26 -7.61
C GLY A 106 42.85 -2.31 -6.41
N GLY A 107 41.70 -1.91 -5.89
CA GLY A 107 41.55 -1.14 -4.65
C GLY A 107 40.29 -1.55 -3.87
N SER A 108 40.23 -1.23 -2.57
CA SER A 108 39.03 -1.44 -1.75
C SER A 108 38.22 -0.16 -1.64
N ILE A 109 36.90 -0.26 -1.78
CA ILE A 109 35.97 0.84 -1.51
C ILE A 109 35.34 0.64 -0.14
N THR A 110 35.33 1.68 0.68
CA THR A 110 34.64 1.65 1.98
C THR A 110 33.14 1.86 1.79
N GLY A 111 32.33 1.34 2.72
CA GLY A 111 30.87 1.55 2.69
C GLY A 111 30.46 3.02 2.68
N LYS A 112 31.25 3.92 3.27
CA LYS A 112 31.01 5.38 3.23
C LYS A 112 31.18 5.95 1.81
N GLN A 113 32.23 5.54 1.11
CA GLN A 113 32.47 5.97 -0.27
C GLN A 113 31.39 5.44 -1.21
N LEU A 114 31.00 4.17 -1.04
CA LEU A 114 29.90 3.58 -1.80
C LEU A 114 28.58 4.34 -1.56
N LEU A 115 28.31 4.73 -0.31
CA LEU A 115 27.12 5.51 0.03
C LEU A 115 27.13 6.89 -0.67
N CYS A 116 28.26 7.60 -0.70
CA CYS A 116 28.37 8.87 -1.44
C CYS A 116 28.08 8.70 -2.93
N LEU A 117 28.58 7.63 -3.55
CA LEU A 117 28.34 7.36 -4.98
C LEU A 117 26.86 7.09 -5.29
N VAL A 118 26.16 6.38 -4.40
CA VAL A 118 24.75 6.02 -4.58
C VAL A 118 23.79 7.18 -4.27
N VAL A 119 24.20 8.17 -3.47
CA VAL A 119 23.36 9.33 -3.11
C VAL A 119 23.48 10.47 -4.14
N VAL A 120 24.56 10.51 -4.90
CA VAL A 120 24.82 11.53 -5.94
C VAL A 120 24.37 11.07 -7.34
N ALA A 121 24.15 9.77 -7.54
CA ALA A 121 23.64 9.16 -8.78
C ALA A 121 22.11 9.11 -8.81
#